data_AF-A0A2T4VNN8-F1
#
_entry.id   AF-A0A2T4VNN8-F1
#
_cell.length_a   1.000
_cell.length_b   1.000
_cell.length_c   1.000
_cell.angle_alpha   90.00
_cell.angle_beta   90.00
_cell.angle_gamma   90.00
#
_symmetry.space_group_name_H-M   'P 1'
#
loop_
_entity.id
_entity.type
_entity.pdbx_description
1 polymer ?
#
loop_
_entity_poly.entity_id
_entity_poly.type
_entity_poly.pdbx_seq_one_letter_code
_entity_poly.pdbx_strand_id
1 'polypeptide(L)'
;MNQQSICKALETVDWGPPPPINRHYPGIHREADDWLESVGLTDKPGRLEQHRRIAVPMFAAMAYPTASRDNLLLAHDWMAWLFEYDDQFDEGDDGHSTDRARQSRESLLSLLGDTSAVARELPRRTLHSGLSDIWSRLRAVASPGLQERFAGHVADYLESYEWETHNRRVGYCPDVEEYLAKRQHTGAAHPCFDLVVPAAGIQYDRVDWTNARRGRLEYLSSEIITLSNDLVSFPKEMEQGDVHNIVIILMRRHGHPEQEAVRRAVELLRSRIADFEREERGLVRASQGLNDDTKLYIHGLKVWYLANYFWSLKCRRFIVDPVDEAAR
;
A
#
# COMPACT_ATOMS: atom_id res chain seq x y z
N MET A 1 -17.98 12.40 -11.99
CA MET A 1 -16.80 12.76 -12.82
C MET A 1 -16.22 11.49 -13.39
N ASN A 2 -15.56 11.54 -14.55
CA ASN A 2 -14.86 10.38 -15.11
C ASN A 2 -13.37 10.35 -14.69
N GLN A 3 -12.72 9.19 -14.87
CA GLN A 3 -11.32 8.96 -14.53
C GLN A 3 -10.38 10.01 -15.14
N GLN A 4 -10.64 10.44 -16.36
CA GLN A 4 -9.82 11.43 -17.06
C GLN A 4 -9.81 12.79 -16.36
N SER A 5 -10.92 13.19 -15.75
CA SER A 5 -11.02 14.46 -15.03
C SER A 5 -10.20 14.45 -13.73
N ILE A 6 -10.15 13.30 -13.07
CA ILE A 6 -9.35 13.07 -11.86
C ILE A 6 -7.86 13.06 -12.19
N CYS A 7 -7.45 12.34 -13.24
CA CYS A 7 -6.05 12.35 -13.69
C CYS A 7 -5.58 13.78 -13.99
N LYS A 8 -6.40 14.59 -14.68
CA LYS A 8 -6.11 16.01 -14.91
C LYS A 8 -5.98 16.80 -13.61
N ALA A 9 -6.81 16.53 -12.61
CA ALA A 9 -6.70 17.19 -11.31
C ALA A 9 -5.38 16.82 -10.61
N LEU A 10 -4.95 15.57 -10.69
CA LEU A 10 -3.67 15.12 -10.13
C LEU A 10 -2.44 15.65 -10.89
N GLU A 11 -2.55 15.89 -12.20
CA GLU A 11 -1.50 16.55 -13.00
C GLU A 11 -1.22 17.99 -12.54
N THR A 12 -2.16 18.62 -11.83
CA THR A 12 -1.97 19.97 -11.26
C THR A 12 -1.21 19.97 -9.92
N VAL A 13 -0.81 18.81 -9.41
CA VAL A 13 0.05 18.66 -8.23
C VAL A 13 1.51 18.59 -8.71
N ASP A 14 2.39 19.34 -8.06
CA ASP A 14 3.82 19.27 -8.34
C ASP A 14 4.43 18.05 -7.65
N TRP A 15 4.50 16.93 -8.37
CA TRP A 15 5.10 15.69 -7.88
C TRP A 15 6.62 15.65 -8.03
N GLY A 16 7.21 16.55 -8.84
CA GLY A 16 8.57 16.38 -9.32
C GLY A 16 8.73 15.21 -10.31
N PRO A 17 9.97 14.75 -10.56
CA PRO A 17 10.24 13.73 -11.58
C PRO A 17 9.84 12.33 -11.10
N PRO A 18 9.57 11.40 -12.04
CA PRO A 18 9.36 10.00 -11.70
C PRO A 18 10.60 9.38 -11.06
N PRO A 19 10.42 8.42 -10.14
CA PRO A 19 11.54 7.70 -9.56
C PRO A 19 12.25 6.86 -10.64
N PRO A 20 13.56 6.58 -10.47
CA PRO A 20 14.25 5.62 -11.32
C PRO A 20 13.55 4.25 -11.28
N ILE A 21 13.62 3.50 -12.38
CA ILE A 21 13.14 2.12 -12.43
C ILE A 21 14.31 1.20 -12.08
N ASN A 22 14.09 0.24 -11.18
CA ASN A 22 15.08 -0.76 -10.83
C ASN A 22 15.60 -1.49 -12.08
N ARG A 23 16.92 -1.62 -12.21
CA ARG A 23 17.61 -2.28 -13.34
C ARG A 23 17.18 -3.72 -13.58
N HIS A 24 16.66 -4.40 -12.56
CA HIS A 24 16.23 -5.80 -12.64
C HIS A 24 14.80 -5.95 -13.17
N TYR A 25 14.02 -4.86 -13.30
CA TYR A 25 12.64 -4.88 -13.76
C TYR A 25 12.37 -5.73 -15.01
N PRO A 26 13.17 -5.65 -16.11
CA PRO A 26 12.89 -6.44 -17.31
C PRO A 26 12.93 -7.96 -17.10
N GLY A 27 13.61 -8.43 -16.04
CA GLY A 27 13.90 -9.83 -15.81
C GLY A 27 13.26 -10.43 -14.56
N ILE A 28 12.21 -9.81 -14.00
CA ILE A 28 11.48 -10.35 -12.83
C ILE A 28 10.06 -10.84 -13.16
N HIS A 29 9.53 -10.55 -14.36
CA HIS A 29 8.14 -10.84 -14.70
C HIS A 29 7.78 -12.33 -14.62
N ARG A 30 8.69 -13.20 -15.07
CA ARG A 30 8.44 -14.65 -15.04
C ARG A 30 8.42 -15.15 -13.60
N GLU A 31 9.42 -14.77 -12.80
CA GLU A 31 9.52 -15.16 -11.40
C GLU A 31 8.36 -14.62 -10.55
N ALA A 32 7.89 -13.41 -10.85
CA ALA A 32 6.68 -12.84 -10.25
C ALA A 32 5.43 -13.71 -10.51
N ASP A 33 5.23 -14.12 -11.76
CA ASP A 33 4.11 -15.00 -12.14
C ASP A 33 4.28 -16.40 -11.54
N ASP A 34 5.49 -16.98 -11.61
CA ASP A 34 5.80 -18.30 -11.06
C ASP A 34 5.55 -18.35 -9.53
N TRP A 35 5.90 -17.28 -8.82
CA TRP A 35 5.65 -17.19 -7.38
C TRP A 35 4.14 -17.19 -7.08
N LEU A 36 3.37 -16.33 -7.74
CA LEU A 36 1.91 -16.26 -7.60
C LEU A 36 1.24 -17.63 -7.81
N GLU A 37 1.67 -18.38 -8.83
CA GLU A 37 1.18 -19.74 -9.11
C GLU A 37 1.58 -20.73 -8.01
N SER A 38 2.82 -20.65 -7.53
CA SER A 38 3.36 -21.56 -6.51
C SER A 38 2.62 -21.44 -5.17
N VAL A 39 2.22 -20.22 -4.79
CA VAL A 39 1.48 -19.93 -3.55
C VAL A 39 -0.04 -19.91 -3.73
N GLY A 40 -0.54 -20.24 -4.93
CA GLY A 40 -1.96 -20.45 -5.18
C GLY A 40 -2.81 -19.19 -5.37
N LEU A 41 -2.20 -18.01 -5.45
CA LEU A 41 -2.94 -16.76 -5.59
C LEU A 41 -3.56 -16.58 -7.00
N THR A 42 -3.34 -17.55 -7.89
CA THR A 42 -3.83 -17.56 -9.27
C THR A 42 -4.71 -18.78 -9.60
N ASP A 43 -5.16 -19.54 -8.59
CA ASP A 43 -5.93 -20.78 -8.80
C ASP A 43 -7.31 -20.57 -9.42
N LYS A 44 -7.87 -19.35 -9.32
CA LYS A 44 -9.11 -18.98 -10.00
C LYS A 44 -8.84 -18.63 -11.47
N PRO A 45 -9.66 -19.11 -12.44
CA PRO A 45 -9.51 -18.74 -13.84
C PRO A 45 -9.45 -17.23 -14.06
N GLY A 46 -8.49 -16.76 -14.85
CA GLY A 46 -8.30 -15.33 -15.16
C GLY A 46 -7.57 -14.52 -14.08
N ARG A 47 -7.32 -15.07 -12.89
CA ARG A 47 -6.69 -14.33 -11.77
C ARG A 47 -5.25 -13.91 -12.07
N LEU A 48 -4.47 -14.72 -12.77
CA LEU A 48 -3.13 -14.32 -13.22
C LEU A 48 -3.16 -13.10 -14.15
N GLU A 49 -4.13 -13.05 -15.07
CA GLU A 49 -4.30 -11.90 -15.96
C GLU A 49 -4.73 -10.64 -15.19
N GLN A 50 -5.57 -10.79 -14.16
CA GLN A 50 -5.90 -9.70 -13.24
C GLN A 50 -4.65 -9.18 -12.52
N HIS A 51 -3.82 -10.06 -11.96
CA HIS A 51 -2.54 -9.69 -11.35
C HIS A 51 -1.62 -8.94 -12.32
N ARG A 52 -1.51 -9.41 -13.57
CA ARG A 52 -0.71 -8.72 -14.60
C ARG A 52 -1.22 -7.32 -14.92
N ARG A 53 -2.53 -7.08 -14.90
CA ARG A 53 -3.13 -5.75 -15.12
C ARG A 53 -2.81 -4.74 -14.00
N ILE A 54 -2.59 -5.23 -12.78
CA ILE A 54 -2.12 -4.42 -11.64
C ILE A 54 -0.68 -3.96 -11.87
N ALA A 55 0.11 -4.67 -12.67
CA ALA A 55 1.50 -4.31 -12.99
C ALA A 55 2.37 -4.12 -11.72
N VAL A 56 2.20 -4.98 -10.71
CA VAL A 56 2.98 -5.00 -9.47
C VAL A 56 4.50 -5.00 -9.72
N PRO A 57 5.06 -5.71 -10.73
CA PRO A 57 6.50 -5.64 -11.02
C PRO A 57 6.99 -4.22 -11.31
N MET A 58 6.19 -3.42 -12.02
CA MET A 58 6.53 -2.02 -12.32
C MET A 58 6.46 -1.18 -11.05
N PHE A 59 5.44 -1.40 -10.21
CA PHE A 59 5.30 -0.68 -8.95
C PHE A 59 6.50 -0.94 -8.04
N ALA A 60 6.83 -2.22 -7.79
CA ALA A 60 7.98 -2.60 -6.98
C ALA A 60 9.30 -2.04 -7.54
N ALA A 61 9.47 -2.04 -8.86
CA ALA A 61 10.67 -1.50 -9.48
C ALA A 61 10.83 0.02 -9.32
N MET A 62 9.72 0.77 -9.26
CA MET A 62 9.74 2.21 -9.00
C MET A 62 9.90 2.52 -7.50
N ALA A 63 9.26 1.74 -6.63
CA ALA A 63 9.29 1.93 -5.19
C ALA A 63 10.65 1.54 -4.57
N TYR A 64 11.36 0.58 -5.18
CA TYR A 64 12.65 0.07 -4.71
C TYR A 64 13.73 0.13 -5.81
N PRO A 65 14.11 1.32 -6.26
CA PRO A 65 14.95 1.51 -7.45
C PRO A 65 16.36 0.90 -7.32
N THR A 66 16.86 0.77 -6.09
CA THR A 66 18.22 0.30 -5.79
C THR A 66 18.27 -1.13 -5.27
N ALA A 67 17.12 -1.79 -5.10
CA ALA A 67 17.06 -3.14 -4.56
C ALA A 67 17.88 -4.14 -5.39
N SER A 68 18.51 -5.09 -4.69
CA SER A 68 18.97 -6.33 -5.32
C SER A 68 17.78 -7.04 -5.97
N ARG A 69 18.07 -7.95 -6.89
CA ARG A 69 17.03 -8.74 -7.54
C ARG A 69 16.15 -9.50 -6.53
N ASP A 70 16.76 -10.10 -5.51
CA ASP A 70 16.04 -10.90 -4.51
C ASP A 70 15.17 -10.02 -3.62
N ASN A 71 15.66 -8.85 -3.19
CA ASN A 71 14.85 -7.92 -2.40
C ASN A 71 13.74 -7.27 -3.22
N LEU A 72 13.95 -7.08 -4.54
CA LEU A 72 12.90 -6.62 -5.44
C LEU A 72 11.79 -7.66 -5.60
N LEU A 73 12.13 -8.95 -5.74
CA LEU A 73 11.14 -10.03 -5.79
C LEU A 73 10.41 -10.19 -4.46
N LEU A 74 11.11 -10.12 -3.32
CA LEU A 74 10.47 -10.12 -2.01
C LEU A 74 9.43 -8.99 -1.88
N ALA A 75 9.80 -7.78 -2.32
CA ALA A 75 8.90 -6.65 -2.22
C ALA A 75 7.75 -6.69 -3.23
N HIS A 76 7.99 -7.22 -4.42
CA HIS A 76 6.94 -7.56 -5.37
C HIS A 76 5.91 -8.52 -4.75
N ASP A 77 6.39 -9.63 -4.21
CA ASP A 77 5.55 -10.69 -3.68
C ASP A 77 4.73 -10.20 -2.48
N TRP A 78 5.32 -9.36 -1.62
CA TRP A 78 4.59 -8.65 -0.56
C TRP A 78 3.48 -7.76 -1.10
N MET A 79 3.75 -6.92 -2.11
CA MET A 79 2.70 -6.06 -2.71
C MET A 79 1.60 -6.88 -3.37
N ALA A 80 1.95 -7.93 -4.11
CA ALA A 80 0.99 -8.82 -4.73
C ALA A 80 0.10 -9.52 -3.69
N TRP A 81 0.69 -9.94 -2.58
CA TRP A 81 -0.03 -10.50 -1.43
C TRP A 81 -1.01 -9.49 -0.83
N LEU A 82 -0.60 -8.23 -0.66
CA LEU A 82 -1.48 -7.15 -0.18
C LEU A 82 -2.70 -6.96 -1.09
N PHE A 83 -2.51 -6.86 -2.41
CA PHE A 83 -3.63 -6.73 -3.35
C PHE A 83 -4.57 -7.93 -3.33
N GLU A 84 -4.04 -9.14 -3.15
CA GLU A 84 -4.87 -10.35 -3.05
C GLU A 84 -5.65 -10.39 -1.72
N TYR A 85 -5.03 -9.97 -0.63
CA TYR A 85 -5.70 -9.85 0.66
C TYR A 85 -6.85 -8.83 0.59
N ASP A 86 -6.58 -7.65 0.04
CA ASP A 86 -7.55 -6.57 -0.15
C ASP A 86 -8.76 -7.02 -0.97
N ASP A 87 -8.52 -7.61 -2.15
CA ASP A 87 -9.58 -8.11 -3.02
C ASP A 87 -10.43 -9.21 -2.34
N GLN A 88 -9.85 -10.07 -1.47
CA GLN A 88 -10.63 -11.09 -0.73
C GLN A 88 -11.58 -10.49 0.31
N PHE A 89 -11.23 -9.35 0.90
CA PHE A 89 -12.08 -8.66 1.86
C PHE A 89 -13.10 -7.74 1.18
N ASP A 90 -12.80 -7.20 0.01
CA ASP A 90 -13.73 -6.35 -0.74
C ASP A 90 -14.74 -7.16 -1.57
N GLU A 91 -14.32 -8.28 -2.16
CA GLU A 91 -15.15 -9.07 -3.08
C GLU A 91 -15.60 -10.42 -2.48
N GLY A 92 -15.06 -10.84 -1.33
CA GLY A 92 -15.28 -12.15 -0.73
C GLY A 92 -16.21 -12.16 0.48
N ASP A 93 -16.71 -13.35 0.82
CA ASP A 93 -17.60 -13.59 1.97
C ASP A 93 -17.00 -13.15 3.33
N ASP A 94 -15.67 -13.09 3.43
CA ASP A 94 -14.95 -12.76 4.67
C ASP A 94 -15.11 -11.29 5.06
N GLY A 95 -15.26 -10.39 4.08
CA GLY A 95 -15.62 -8.99 4.31
C GLY A 95 -17.05 -8.77 4.79
N HIS A 96 -17.89 -9.81 4.76
CA HIS A 96 -19.28 -9.76 5.22
C HIS A 96 -19.49 -10.40 6.60
N SER A 97 -18.46 -11.02 7.20
CA SER A 97 -18.53 -11.66 8.51
C SER A 97 -17.39 -11.24 9.42
N THR A 98 -17.70 -10.51 10.49
CA THR A 98 -16.71 -10.08 11.50
C THR A 98 -15.96 -11.24 12.15
N ASP A 99 -16.60 -12.41 12.27
CA ASP A 99 -15.98 -13.58 12.90
C ASP A 99 -15.01 -14.29 11.94
N ARG A 100 -15.33 -14.37 10.64
CA ARG A 100 -14.40 -14.89 9.62
C ARG A 100 -13.20 -13.96 9.44
N ALA A 101 -13.43 -12.65 9.38
CA ALA A 101 -12.37 -11.64 9.34
C ALA A 101 -11.40 -11.80 10.52
N ARG A 102 -11.93 -11.96 11.74
CA ARG A 102 -11.14 -12.21 12.95
C ARG A 102 -10.33 -13.50 12.88
N GLN A 103 -10.96 -14.61 12.50
CA GLN A 103 -10.30 -15.90 12.39
C GLN A 103 -9.18 -15.88 11.33
N SER A 104 -9.44 -15.25 10.18
CA SER A 104 -8.46 -15.05 9.12
C SER A 104 -7.25 -14.25 9.64
N ARG A 105 -7.49 -13.11 10.31
CA ARG A 105 -6.42 -12.32 10.95
C ARG A 105 -5.61 -13.15 11.94
N GLU A 106 -6.25 -13.78 12.93
CA GLU A 106 -5.56 -14.52 13.98
C GLU A 106 -4.67 -15.63 13.41
N SER A 107 -5.19 -16.34 12.40
CA SER A 107 -4.44 -17.40 11.72
C SER A 107 -3.23 -16.87 10.94
N LEU A 108 -3.34 -15.72 10.28
CA LEU A 108 -2.22 -15.08 9.56
C LEU A 108 -1.17 -14.53 10.53
N LEU A 109 -1.60 -13.90 11.63
CA LEU A 109 -0.67 -13.37 12.65
C LEU A 109 0.12 -14.47 13.36
N SER A 110 -0.47 -15.66 13.51
CA SER A 110 0.26 -16.81 14.06
C SER A 110 1.52 -17.16 13.25
N LEU A 111 1.57 -16.85 11.95
CA LEU A 111 2.72 -17.09 11.08
C LEU A 111 3.91 -16.15 11.37
N LEU A 112 3.62 -14.95 11.89
CA LEU A 112 4.62 -13.92 12.15
C LEU A 112 5.31 -14.09 13.52
N GLY A 113 4.73 -14.90 14.41
CA GLY A 113 5.26 -15.19 15.75
C GLY A 113 6.30 -16.33 15.77
N ASP A 114 5.86 -17.60 15.75
CA ASP A 114 6.73 -18.77 15.87
C ASP A 114 6.45 -19.79 14.75
N THR A 115 7.38 -19.87 13.79
CA THR A 115 7.25 -20.73 12.60
C THR A 115 7.47 -22.21 12.87
N SER A 116 7.90 -22.61 14.08
CA SER A 116 8.28 -24.01 14.35
C SER A 116 7.10 -24.96 14.49
N ALA A 117 5.93 -24.47 14.90
CA ALA A 117 4.73 -25.27 15.12
C ALA A 117 3.71 -25.22 13.97
N VAL A 118 3.61 -24.10 13.25
CA VAL A 118 2.48 -23.83 12.33
C VAL A 118 2.65 -24.47 10.95
N ALA A 119 3.90 -24.74 10.51
CA ALA A 119 4.18 -25.20 9.14
C ALA A 119 3.64 -26.59 8.76
N ARG A 120 3.17 -27.41 9.72
CA ARG A 120 2.74 -28.80 9.44
C ARG A 120 1.28 -28.96 9.00
N GLU A 121 0.43 -27.96 9.20
CA GLU A 121 -1.02 -28.08 8.95
C GLU A 121 -1.63 -26.93 8.13
N LEU A 122 -0.81 -26.05 7.53
CA LEU A 122 -1.33 -24.93 6.75
C LEU A 122 -2.05 -25.41 5.49
N PRO A 123 -3.20 -24.80 5.15
CA PRO A 123 -3.79 -24.93 3.83
C PRO A 123 -2.73 -24.61 2.77
N ARG A 124 -2.53 -25.53 1.82
CA ARG A 124 -1.62 -25.30 0.71
C ARG A 124 -2.26 -24.32 -0.26
N ARG A 125 -1.45 -23.47 -0.91
CA ARG A 125 -1.87 -22.61 -2.02
C ARG A 125 -2.92 -21.56 -1.61
N THR A 126 -2.65 -20.85 -0.51
CA THR A 126 -3.49 -19.77 0.05
C THR A 126 -2.66 -18.55 0.44
N LEU A 127 -3.35 -17.47 0.87
CA LEU A 127 -2.71 -16.31 1.52
C LEU A 127 -1.74 -16.71 2.63
N HIS A 128 -2.03 -17.76 3.41
CA HIS A 128 -1.11 -18.26 4.44
C HIS A 128 0.20 -18.77 3.86
N SER A 129 0.14 -19.49 2.72
CA SER A 129 1.35 -19.98 2.06
C SER A 129 2.20 -18.83 1.50
N GLY A 130 1.56 -17.81 0.93
CA GLY A 130 2.23 -16.59 0.48
C GLY A 130 2.90 -15.84 1.63
N LEU A 131 2.17 -15.59 2.72
CA LEU A 131 2.69 -14.87 3.87
C LEU A 131 3.84 -15.63 4.56
N SER A 132 3.71 -16.95 4.70
CA SER A 132 4.75 -17.82 5.29
C SER A 132 6.05 -17.77 4.48
N ASP A 133 5.96 -17.84 3.14
CA ASP A 133 7.12 -17.74 2.26
C ASP A 133 7.78 -16.34 2.31
N ILE A 134 6.97 -15.27 2.22
CA ILE A 134 7.46 -13.88 2.35
C ILE A 134 8.15 -13.67 3.69
N TRP A 135 7.53 -14.12 4.79
CA TRP A 135 8.08 -14.00 6.13
C TRP A 135 9.40 -14.76 6.27
N SER A 136 9.49 -15.97 5.73
CA SER A 136 10.72 -16.76 5.70
C SER A 136 11.86 -16.00 5.00
N ARG A 137 11.59 -15.44 3.81
CA ARG A 137 12.58 -14.66 3.04
C ARG A 137 12.95 -13.35 3.71
N LEU A 138 11.99 -12.64 4.31
CA LEU A 138 12.25 -11.41 5.05
C LEU A 138 13.17 -11.65 6.25
N ARG A 139 12.92 -12.69 7.05
CA ARG A 139 13.78 -13.02 8.20
C ARG A 139 15.23 -13.33 7.83
N ALA A 140 15.48 -13.80 6.60
CA ALA A 140 16.83 -14.04 6.12
C ALA A 140 17.62 -12.74 5.85
N VAL A 141 16.94 -11.61 5.67
CA VAL A 141 17.56 -10.31 5.31
C VAL A 141 17.29 -9.19 6.33
N ALA A 142 16.36 -9.38 7.26
CA ALA A 142 15.95 -8.40 8.26
C ALA A 142 16.60 -8.66 9.63
N SER A 143 17.02 -7.60 10.33
CA SER A 143 17.42 -7.69 11.74
C SER A 143 16.22 -8.03 12.64
N PRO A 144 16.42 -8.53 13.87
CA PRO A 144 15.32 -8.80 14.80
C PRO A 144 14.40 -7.59 15.02
N GLY A 145 14.97 -6.38 15.13
CA GLY A 145 14.18 -5.16 15.29
C GLY A 145 13.33 -4.82 14.06
N LEU A 146 13.84 -5.07 12.84
CA LEU A 146 13.05 -4.90 11.62
C LEU A 146 11.96 -5.97 11.51
N GLN A 147 12.25 -7.20 11.91
CA GLN A 147 11.27 -8.29 11.95
C GLN A 147 10.10 -7.95 12.87
N GLU A 148 10.38 -7.49 14.10
CA GLU A 148 9.36 -7.06 15.06
C GLU A 148 8.53 -5.89 14.52
N ARG A 149 9.19 -4.88 13.95
CA ARG A 149 8.52 -3.72 13.36
C ARG A 149 7.60 -4.11 12.21
N PHE A 150 8.08 -4.93 11.28
CA PHE A 150 7.27 -5.43 10.16
C PHE A 150 6.08 -6.23 10.65
N ALA A 151 6.28 -7.17 11.58
CA ALA A 151 5.20 -7.98 12.13
C ALA A 151 4.14 -7.12 12.83
N GLY A 152 4.56 -6.08 13.58
CA GLY A 152 3.66 -5.10 14.20
C GLY A 152 2.82 -4.35 13.18
N HIS A 153 3.44 -3.82 12.12
CA HIS A 153 2.68 -3.12 11.08
C HIS A 153 1.74 -4.03 10.29
N VAL A 154 2.11 -5.30 10.06
CA VAL A 154 1.19 -6.26 9.47
C VAL A 154 0.02 -6.55 10.41
N ALA A 155 0.24 -6.63 11.73
CA ALA A 155 -0.83 -6.74 12.71
C ALA A 155 -1.79 -5.55 12.67
N ASP A 156 -1.26 -4.33 12.66
CA ASP A 156 -2.07 -3.11 12.54
C ASP A 156 -2.91 -3.11 11.26
N TYR A 157 -2.31 -3.49 10.12
CA TYR A 157 -3.01 -3.61 8.84
C TYR A 157 -4.16 -4.61 8.90
N LEU A 158 -3.89 -5.85 9.34
CA LEU A 158 -4.93 -6.89 9.40
C LEU A 158 -6.03 -6.58 10.42
N GLU A 159 -5.72 -5.89 11.53
CA GLU A 159 -6.72 -5.44 12.49
C GLU A 159 -7.60 -4.33 11.92
N SER A 160 -7.04 -3.47 11.06
CA SER A 160 -7.76 -2.32 10.50
C SER A 160 -8.98 -2.70 9.64
N TYR A 161 -9.00 -3.90 9.03
CA TYR A 161 -10.14 -4.42 8.29
C TYR A 161 -11.39 -4.63 9.14
N GLU A 162 -11.27 -4.85 10.45
CA GLU A 162 -12.46 -4.94 11.32
C GLU A 162 -13.22 -3.61 11.34
N TRP A 163 -12.49 -2.48 11.36
CA TRP A 163 -13.09 -1.15 11.32
C TRP A 163 -13.74 -0.88 9.96
N GLU A 164 -13.08 -1.23 8.85
CA GLU A 164 -13.66 -1.05 7.51
C GLU A 164 -14.90 -1.92 7.30
N THR A 165 -14.81 -3.20 7.65
CA THR A 165 -15.93 -4.15 7.59
C THR A 165 -17.12 -3.68 8.43
N HIS A 166 -16.86 -3.20 9.65
CA HIS A 166 -17.90 -2.67 10.52
C HIS A 166 -18.61 -1.49 9.86
N ASN A 167 -17.85 -0.50 9.38
CA ASN A 167 -18.37 0.71 8.76
C ASN A 167 -19.19 0.41 7.51
N ARG A 168 -18.69 -0.45 6.61
CA ARG A 168 -19.42 -0.90 5.42
C ARG A 168 -20.75 -1.56 5.80
N ARG A 169 -20.74 -2.44 6.81
CA ARG A 169 -21.95 -3.16 7.27
C ARG A 169 -23.03 -2.24 7.84
N VAL A 170 -22.65 -1.22 8.61
CA VAL A 170 -23.62 -0.30 9.24
C VAL A 170 -23.87 0.98 8.42
N GLY A 171 -23.19 1.14 7.28
CA GLY A 171 -23.23 2.35 6.46
C GLY A 171 -22.66 3.58 7.17
N TYR A 172 -21.74 3.40 8.12
CA TYR A 172 -21.13 4.51 8.85
C TYR A 172 -20.06 5.17 7.98
N CYS A 173 -20.23 6.46 7.70
CA CYS A 173 -19.26 7.28 7.00
C CYS A 173 -18.46 8.09 8.04
N PRO A 174 -17.14 7.82 8.20
CA PRO A 174 -16.31 8.51 9.17
C PRO A 174 -16.15 9.99 8.80
N ASP A 175 -15.73 10.83 9.76
CA ASP A 175 -15.24 12.16 9.42
C ASP A 175 -13.79 12.12 8.89
N VAL A 176 -13.29 13.26 8.43
CA VAL A 176 -11.97 13.35 7.80
C VAL A 176 -10.84 12.99 8.76
N GLU A 177 -10.93 13.38 10.03
CA GLU A 177 -9.86 13.13 11.01
C GLU A 177 -9.81 11.65 11.42
N GLU A 178 -10.98 11.07 11.72
CA GLU A 178 -11.11 9.63 11.99
C GLU A 178 -10.60 8.81 10.81
N TYR A 179 -11.00 9.19 9.59
CA TYR A 179 -10.61 8.50 8.37
C TYR A 179 -9.10 8.51 8.16
N LEU A 180 -8.46 9.68 8.19
CA LEU A 180 -7.01 9.80 7.96
C LEU A 180 -6.20 9.08 9.03
N ALA A 181 -6.66 9.07 10.28
CA ALA A 181 -6.02 8.34 11.37
C ALA A 181 -6.09 6.82 11.13
N LYS A 182 -7.25 6.29 10.72
CA LYS A 182 -7.42 4.86 10.43
C LYS A 182 -6.73 4.41 9.15
N ARG A 183 -6.72 5.26 8.12
CA ARG A 183 -6.07 4.98 6.84
C ARG A 183 -4.57 4.79 6.92
N GLN A 184 -3.91 5.27 7.97
CA GLN A 184 -2.51 4.94 8.24
C GLN A 184 -2.28 3.42 8.22
N HIS A 185 -3.26 2.66 8.74
CA HIS A 185 -3.17 1.22 8.85
C HIS A 185 -3.82 0.53 7.65
N THR A 186 -5.02 0.96 7.23
CA THR A 186 -5.75 0.26 6.15
C THR A 186 -5.07 0.39 4.77
N GLY A 187 -4.24 1.43 4.57
CA GLY A 187 -3.49 1.61 3.33
C GLY A 187 -2.24 0.73 3.16
N ALA A 188 -1.89 -0.10 4.17
CA ALA A 188 -0.74 -1.02 4.14
C ALA A 188 0.63 -0.40 3.79
N ALA A 189 0.79 0.91 3.90
CA ALA A 189 2.01 1.60 3.48
C ALA A 189 3.20 1.31 4.42
N HIS A 190 2.96 1.13 5.72
CA HIS A 190 4.04 0.96 6.71
C HIS A 190 4.86 -0.34 6.52
N PRO A 191 4.26 -1.53 6.32
CA PRO A 191 5.04 -2.72 5.97
C PRO A 191 5.88 -2.56 4.69
N CYS A 192 5.36 -1.80 3.72
CA CYS A 192 6.09 -1.44 2.50
C CYS A 192 7.28 -0.50 2.79
N PHE A 193 7.13 0.44 3.72
CA PHE A 193 8.25 1.28 4.16
C PHE A 193 9.33 0.48 4.89
N ASP A 194 8.98 -0.55 5.65
CA ASP A 194 9.96 -1.41 6.32
C ASP A 194 10.88 -2.12 5.33
N LEU A 195 10.34 -2.58 4.20
CA LEU A 195 11.10 -3.22 3.13
C LEU A 195 12.09 -2.27 2.44
N VAL A 196 11.97 -0.94 2.61
CA VAL A 196 13.00 0.02 2.16
C VAL A 196 14.35 -0.30 2.82
N VAL A 197 14.34 -0.78 4.07
CA VAL A 197 15.56 -1.06 4.84
C VAL A 197 16.46 -2.08 4.12
N PRO A 198 16.02 -3.33 3.87
CA PRO A 198 16.81 -4.29 3.13
C PRO A 198 16.97 -3.91 1.64
N ALA A 199 15.96 -3.28 1.02
CA ALA A 199 16.04 -2.86 -0.38
C ALA A 199 17.14 -1.83 -0.64
N ALA A 200 17.39 -0.92 0.30
CA ALA A 200 18.41 0.12 0.18
C ALA A 200 19.72 -0.22 0.90
N GLY A 201 19.84 -1.41 1.51
CA GLY A 201 21.02 -1.83 2.26
C GLY A 201 21.24 -1.05 3.58
N ILE A 202 20.17 -0.47 4.11
CA ILE A 202 20.17 0.31 5.35
C ILE A 202 20.41 -0.64 6.54
N GLN A 203 21.24 -0.23 7.50
CA GLN A 203 21.35 -0.95 8.76
C GLN A 203 20.26 -0.45 9.72
N TYR A 204 19.34 -1.33 10.09
CA TYR A 204 18.19 -0.98 10.92
C TYR A 204 18.57 -0.21 12.19
N ASP A 205 19.60 -0.66 12.92
CA ASP A 205 20.04 -0.06 14.19
C ASP A 205 20.72 1.31 14.03
N ARG A 206 21.07 1.70 12.80
CA ARG A 206 21.61 3.03 12.50
C ARG A 206 20.51 4.03 12.22
N VAL A 207 19.30 3.61 11.88
CA VAL A 207 18.18 4.54 11.68
C VAL A 207 17.73 5.10 13.03
N ASP A 208 17.62 6.43 13.13
CA ASP A 208 17.10 7.08 14.33
C ASP A 208 15.57 6.98 14.39
N TRP A 209 15.07 5.82 14.82
CA TRP A 209 13.64 5.54 14.94
C TRP A 209 12.93 6.46 15.95
N THR A 210 13.67 6.98 16.94
CA THR A 210 13.15 7.88 17.99
C THR A 210 12.94 9.31 17.50
N ASN A 211 13.46 9.66 16.32
CA ASN A 211 13.32 10.98 15.75
C ASN A 211 11.86 11.27 15.35
N ALA A 212 11.23 12.21 16.05
CA ALA A 212 9.84 12.59 15.81
C ALA A 212 9.60 13.14 14.39
N ARG A 213 10.57 13.86 13.80
CA ARG A 213 10.42 14.39 12.43
C ARG A 213 10.50 13.28 11.38
N ARG A 214 11.37 12.28 11.57
CA ARG A 214 11.38 11.07 10.72
C ARG A 214 10.03 10.34 10.81
N GLY A 215 9.51 10.15 12.02
CA GLY A 215 8.18 9.55 12.21
C GLY A 215 7.07 10.36 11.52
N ARG A 216 7.14 11.69 11.58
CA ARG A 216 6.21 12.59 10.87
C ARG A 216 6.30 12.45 9.35
N LEU A 217 7.49 12.28 8.78
CA LEU A 217 7.66 12.05 7.34
C LEU A 217 7.05 10.73 6.90
N GLU A 218 7.20 9.67 7.69
CA GLU A 218 6.58 8.38 7.41
C GLU A 218 5.05 8.48 7.39
N TYR A 219 4.47 9.13 8.40
CA TYR A 219 3.04 9.43 8.47
C TYR A 219 2.55 10.23 7.25
N LEU A 220 3.26 11.31 6.90
CA LEU A 220 2.91 12.14 5.75
C LEU A 220 3.02 11.37 4.43
N SER A 221 4.04 10.50 4.29
CA SER A 221 4.18 9.65 3.11
C SER A 221 3.00 8.70 2.95
N SER A 222 2.55 8.09 4.05
CA SER A 222 1.36 7.23 4.09
C SER A 222 0.10 8.03 3.70
N GLU A 223 -0.13 9.21 4.29
CA GLU A 223 -1.28 10.07 3.91
C GLU A 223 -1.24 10.50 2.44
N ILE A 224 -0.07 10.84 1.88
CA ILE A 224 0.06 11.21 0.46
C ILE A 224 -0.33 10.03 -0.43
N ILE A 225 0.16 8.83 -0.11
CA ILE A 225 -0.21 7.59 -0.82
C ILE A 225 -1.71 7.39 -0.77
N THR A 226 -2.32 7.43 0.43
CA THR A 226 -3.77 7.29 0.61
C THR A 226 -4.55 8.31 -0.19
N LEU A 227 -4.28 9.60 -0.03
CA LEU A 227 -5.04 10.66 -0.70
C LEU A 227 -4.93 10.58 -2.22
N SER A 228 -3.76 10.20 -2.73
CA SER A 228 -3.56 9.98 -4.16
C SER A 228 -4.30 8.73 -4.67
N ASN A 229 -4.32 7.66 -3.88
CA ASN A 229 -5.08 6.44 -4.17
C ASN A 229 -6.59 6.75 -4.20
N ASP A 230 -7.13 7.38 -3.15
CA ASP A 230 -8.54 7.76 -3.05
C ASP A 230 -9.00 8.58 -4.25
N LEU A 231 -8.17 9.54 -4.69
CA LEU A 231 -8.48 10.34 -5.87
C LEU A 231 -8.58 9.44 -7.10
N VAL A 232 -7.59 8.60 -7.36
CA VAL A 232 -7.55 7.71 -8.53
C VAL A 232 -8.64 6.64 -8.49
N SER A 233 -8.99 6.12 -7.31
CA SER A 233 -9.98 5.06 -7.12
C SER A 233 -11.41 5.56 -6.96
N PHE A 234 -11.62 6.86 -6.73
CA PHE A 234 -12.92 7.46 -6.43
C PHE A 234 -14.07 7.02 -7.37
N PRO A 235 -13.94 7.01 -8.71
CA PRO A 235 -15.06 6.62 -9.57
C PRO A 235 -15.51 5.19 -9.33
N LYS A 236 -14.55 4.27 -9.18
CA LYS A 236 -14.80 2.85 -8.89
C LYS A 236 -15.46 2.71 -7.52
N GLU A 237 -14.87 3.30 -6.49
CA GLU A 237 -15.35 3.16 -5.11
C GLU A 237 -16.71 3.81 -4.89
N MET A 238 -16.99 4.93 -5.58
CA MET A 238 -18.30 5.57 -5.56
C MET A 238 -19.38 4.69 -6.18
N GLU A 239 -19.08 4.00 -7.29
CA GLU A 239 -20.00 3.04 -7.92
C GLU A 239 -20.27 1.82 -7.01
N GLN A 240 -19.25 1.38 -6.27
CA GLN A 240 -19.36 0.28 -5.30
C GLN A 240 -20.05 0.69 -4.00
N GLY A 241 -20.31 1.99 -3.80
CA GLY A 241 -20.98 2.51 -2.61
C GLY A 241 -20.09 2.59 -1.37
N ASP A 242 -18.76 2.58 -1.55
CA ASP A 242 -17.78 2.65 -0.46
C ASP A 242 -18.00 3.89 0.44
N VAL A 243 -17.51 3.82 1.67
CA VAL A 243 -17.56 4.88 2.68
C VAL A 243 -16.15 5.36 3.08
N HIS A 244 -15.09 4.69 2.63
CA HIS A 244 -13.69 4.88 3.03
C HIS A 244 -12.86 5.61 1.96
N ASN A 245 -13.36 6.73 1.45
CA ASN A 245 -12.67 7.57 0.48
C ASN A 245 -12.82 9.05 0.84
N ILE A 246 -11.73 9.82 0.82
CA ILE A 246 -11.77 11.24 1.21
C ILE A 246 -12.78 12.06 0.39
N VAL A 247 -12.94 11.79 -0.91
CA VAL A 247 -13.89 12.50 -1.77
C VAL A 247 -15.32 12.15 -1.36
N ILE A 248 -15.60 10.86 -1.12
CA ILE A 248 -16.91 10.40 -0.65
C ILE A 248 -17.25 11.02 0.70
N ILE A 249 -16.30 11.06 1.63
CA ILE A 249 -16.48 11.66 2.97
C ILE A 249 -16.79 13.15 2.84
N LEU A 250 -16.04 13.89 2.02
CA LEU A 250 -16.28 15.32 1.76
C LEU A 250 -17.67 15.57 1.16
N MET A 251 -18.15 14.67 0.30
CA MET A 251 -19.51 14.75 -0.25
C MET A 251 -20.57 14.45 0.82
N ARG A 252 -20.47 13.32 1.52
CA ARG A 252 -21.51 12.81 2.43
C ARG A 252 -21.57 13.56 3.76
N ARG A 253 -20.42 13.93 4.34
CA ARG A 253 -20.34 14.55 5.68
C ARG A 253 -20.33 16.08 5.64
N HIS A 254 -19.78 16.66 4.58
CA HIS A 254 -19.64 18.12 4.44
C HIS A 254 -20.57 18.73 3.37
N GLY A 255 -21.35 17.91 2.66
CA GLY A 255 -22.34 18.37 1.68
C GLY A 255 -21.72 19.04 0.45
N HIS A 256 -20.44 18.78 0.18
CA HIS A 256 -19.77 19.35 -0.98
C HIS A 256 -20.25 18.67 -2.28
N PRO A 257 -20.55 19.45 -3.34
CA PRO A 257 -20.70 18.88 -4.67
C PRO A 257 -19.44 18.11 -5.08
N GLU A 258 -19.60 17.09 -5.92
CA GLU A 258 -18.50 16.18 -6.32
C GLU A 258 -17.24 16.91 -6.80
N GLN A 259 -17.38 17.91 -7.67
CA GLN A 259 -16.25 18.70 -8.18
C GLN A 259 -15.53 19.48 -7.09
N GLU A 260 -16.27 20.01 -6.13
CA GLU A 260 -15.74 20.73 -4.98
C GLU A 260 -15.05 19.77 -3.99
N ALA A 261 -15.61 18.58 -3.78
CA ALA A 261 -15.00 17.54 -2.95
C ALA A 261 -13.65 17.07 -3.54
N VAL A 262 -13.58 16.82 -4.85
CA VAL A 262 -12.31 16.48 -5.52
C VAL A 262 -11.30 17.63 -5.42
N ARG A 263 -11.73 18.88 -5.65
CA ARG A 263 -10.84 20.05 -5.50
C ARG A 263 -10.23 20.12 -4.10
N ARG A 264 -11.05 19.93 -3.06
CA ARG A 264 -10.61 19.92 -1.66
C ARG A 264 -9.69 18.76 -1.33
N ALA A 265 -9.95 17.56 -1.85
CA ALA A 265 -9.06 16.41 -1.69
C ALA A 265 -7.69 16.66 -2.33
N VAL A 266 -7.65 17.28 -3.53
CA VAL A 266 -6.39 17.68 -4.18
C VAL A 266 -5.67 18.76 -3.38
N GLU A 267 -6.38 19.74 -2.81
CA GLU A 267 -5.78 20.76 -1.93
C GLU A 267 -5.18 20.15 -0.66
N LEU A 268 -5.87 19.18 -0.06
CA LEU A 268 -5.37 18.42 1.08
C LEU A 268 -4.10 17.65 0.70
N LEU A 269 -4.10 16.94 -0.43
CA LEU A 269 -2.92 16.25 -0.95
C LEU A 269 -1.73 17.19 -1.16
N ARG A 270 -1.94 18.36 -1.80
CA ARG A 270 -0.88 19.37 -1.96
C ARG A 270 -0.34 19.84 -0.61
N SER A 271 -1.21 20.04 0.38
CA SER A 271 -0.77 20.45 1.71
C SER A 271 0.13 19.39 2.36
N ARG A 272 -0.18 18.10 2.20
CA ARG A 272 0.62 17.00 2.75
C ARG A 272 1.98 16.87 2.08
N ILE A 273 2.05 17.07 0.76
CA ILE A 273 3.33 17.13 0.04
C ILE A 273 4.16 18.32 0.53
N ALA A 274 3.57 19.51 0.63
CA ALA A 274 4.26 20.70 1.13
C ALA A 274 4.75 20.54 2.59
N ASP A 275 3.97 19.84 3.42
CA ASP A 275 4.34 19.47 4.79
C ASP A 275 5.51 18.50 4.81
N PHE A 276 5.49 17.46 3.97
CA PHE A 276 6.57 16.50 3.85
C PHE A 276 7.88 17.20 3.49
N GLU A 277 7.87 18.03 2.44
CA GLU A 277 9.08 18.74 2.01
C GLU A 277 9.60 19.72 3.06
N ARG A 278 8.71 20.37 3.81
CA ARG A 278 9.11 21.28 4.89
C ARG A 278 9.79 20.52 6.02
N GLU A 279 9.24 19.37 6.41
CA GLU A 279 9.86 18.50 7.42
C GLU A 279 11.20 17.93 6.93
N GLU A 280 11.28 17.51 5.66
CA GLU A 280 12.50 17.03 5.02
C GLU A 280 13.59 18.13 5.03
N ARG A 281 13.26 19.35 4.58
CA ARG A 281 14.17 20.50 4.65
C ARG A 281 14.55 20.86 6.09
N GLY A 282 13.62 20.72 7.03
CA GLY A 282 13.86 20.94 8.46
C GLY A 282 14.91 19.98 9.02
N LEU A 283 14.81 18.70 8.66
CA LEU A 283 15.79 17.68 9.04
C LEU A 283 17.16 17.96 8.43
N VAL A 284 17.24 18.30 7.14
CA VAL A 284 18.51 18.66 6.47
C VAL A 284 19.13 19.92 7.07
N ARG A 285 18.34 20.92 7.47
CA ARG A 285 18.88 22.13 8.13
C ARG A 285 19.34 21.86 9.55
N ALA A 286 18.63 21.00 10.27
CA ALA A 286 19.03 20.57 11.60
C ALA A 286 20.21 19.58 11.57
N SER A 287 20.64 19.10 10.39
CA SER A 287 21.53 17.94 10.23
C SER A 287 23.00 18.16 10.57
N GLN A 288 23.32 18.91 11.62
CA GLN A 288 24.44 18.46 12.45
C GLN A 288 23.98 17.19 13.18
N GLY A 289 24.08 16.00 12.53
CA GLY A 289 23.90 14.72 13.22
C GLY A 289 22.98 13.65 12.63
N LEU A 290 22.29 13.86 11.49
CA LEU A 290 21.55 12.76 10.83
C LEU A 290 22.54 11.85 10.09
N ASN A 291 22.56 10.57 10.46
CA ASN A 291 23.33 9.55 9.76
C ASN A 291 22.72 9.24 8.38
N ASP A 292 23.54 8.66 7.50
CA ASP A 292 23.17 8.42 6.10
C ASP A 292 22.06 7.37 5.95
N ASP A 293 21.98 6.40 6.85
CA ASP A 293 20.96 5.35 6.86
C ASP A 293 19.57 5.95 7.11
N THR A 294 19.47 6.92 8.03
CA THR A 294 18.22 7.67 8.28
C THR A 294 17.84 8.52 7.07
N LYS A 295 18.80 9.19 6.42
CA LYS A 295 18.54 9.98 5.20
C LYS A 295 18.05 9.08 4.06
N LEU A 296 18.66 7.90 3.90
CA LEU A 296 18.29 6.95 2.87
C LEU A 296 16.89 6.37 3.11
N TYR A 297 16.54 6.10 4.36
CA TYR A 297 15.17 5.70 4.73
C TYR A 297 14.15 6.79 4.35
N ILE A 298 14.41 8.04 4.73
CA ILE A 298 13.55 9.19 4.39
C ILE A 298 13.41 9.36 2.88
N HIS A 299 14.51 9.22 2.14
CA HIS A 299 14.47 9.25 0.68
C HIS A 299 13.60 8.12 0.12
N GLY A 300 13.68 6.91 0.69
CA GLY A 300 12.82 5.79 0.33
C GLY A 300 11.33 6.06 0.53
N LEU A 301 10.94 6.75 1.61
CA LEU A 301 9.55 7.19 1.82
C LEU A 301 9.07 8.10 0.67
N LYS A 302 9.91 9.06 0.28
CA LYS A 302 9.63 9.96 -0.84
C LYS A 302 9.49 9.22 -2.17
N VAL A 303 10.42 8.32 -2.46
CA VAL A 303 10.37 7.45 -3.64
C VAL A 303 9.07 6.63 -3.66
N TRP A 304 8.63 6.15 -2.50
CA TRP A 304 7.42 5.34 -2.37
C TRP A 304 6.15 6.07 -2.78
N TYR A 305 5.91 7.29 -2.25
CA TYR A 305 4.69 8.02 -2.64
C TYR A 305 4.71 8.45 -4.10
N LEU A 306 5.90 8.74 -4.66
CA LEU A 306 6.06 9.03 -6.09
C LEU A 306 5.78 7.78 -6.93
N ALA A 307 6.33 6.63 -6.53
CA ALA A 307 6.08 5.36 -7.19
C ALA A 307 4.59 5.03 -7.23
N ASN A 308 3.87 5.23 -6.11
CA ASN A 308 2.42 5.02 -6.05
C ASN A 308 1.66 5.89 -7.06
N TYR A 309 1.99 7.18 -7.13
CA TYR A 309 1.36 8.10 -8.09
C TYR A 309 1.65 7.72 -9.55
N PHE A 310 2.92 7.58 -9.91
CA PHE A 310 3.33 7.29 -11.30
C PHE A 310 2.90 5.89 -11.75
N TRP A 311 2.84 4.92 -10.84
CA TRP A 311 2.23 3.61 -11.08
C TRP A 311 0.73 3.73 -11.32
N SER A 312 0.01 4.45 -10.45
CA SER A 312 -1.45 4.61 -10.53
C SER A 312 -1.90 5.20 -11.88
N LEU A 313 -1.11 6.10 -12.48
CA LEU A 313 -1.40 6.64 -13.83
C LEU A 313 -1.24 5.64 -14.97
N LYS A 314 -0.39 4.62 -14.79
CA LYS A 314 -0.07 3.61 -15.82
C LYS A 314 -0.83 2.30 -15.61
N CYS A 315 -1.27 2.06 -14.39
CA CYS A 315 -1.95 0.85 -13.97
C CYS A 315 -3.36 0.80 -14.56
N ARG A 316 -3.73 -0.34 -15.14
CA ARG A 316 -5.09 -0.53 -15.68
C ARG A 316 -6.12 -0.85 -14.60
N ARG A 317 -5.72 -1.10 -13.34
CA ARG A 317 -6.63 -1.35 -12.19
C ARG A 317 -7.66 -0.24 -12.01
N PHE A 318 -7.33 1.00 -12.36
CA PHE A 318 -8.19 2.18 -12.19
C PHE A 318 -8.80 2.70 -13.51
N ILE A 319 -8.48 2.05 -14.64
CA ILE A 319 -9.05 2.42 -15.93
C ILE A 319 -10.33 1.60 -16.10
N VAL A 320 -11.49 2.24 -15.92
CA VAL A 320 -12.77 1.66 -16.30
C VAL A 320 -12.84 1.66 -17.82
N ASP A 321 -12.72 0.48 -18.43
CA ASP A 321 -12.98 0.33 -19.86
C ASP A 321 -14.43 0.74 -20.14
N PRO A 322 -14.73 1.48 -21.23
CA PRO A 322 -16.10 1.78 -21.60
C PRO A 322 -16.87 0.46 -21.74
N VAL A 323 -17.99 0.33 -21.03
CA VAL A 323 -18.90 -0.81 -21.20
C VAL A 323 -19.31 -0.86 -22.66
N ASP A 324 -19.05 -1.99 -23.32
CA ASP A 324 -19.43 -2.23 -24.70
C ASP A 324 -20.97 -2.34 -24.76
N GLU A 325 -21.65 -1.21 -24.95
CA GLU A 325 -23.11 -1.15 -25.11
C GLU A 325 -23.61 -1.86 -26.40
N ALA A 326 -22.71 -2.46 -27.18
CA ALA A 326 -23.02 -3.19 -28.41
C ALA A 326 -23.57 -4.62 -28.20
N ALA A 327 -23.77 -5.08 -26.97
CA ALA A 327 -24.28 -6.42 -26.66
C ALA A 327 -25.60 -6.43 -25.88
N ARG A 328 -26.57 -5.59 -26.28
CA ARG A 328 -27.98 -5.72 -25.86
C ARG A 328 -28.88 -6.14 -27.01
#